data_AF-A0A440KLF3-F1
#
_entry.id   AF-A0A440KLF3-F1
#
_cell.length_a   1.000
_cell.length_b   1.000
_cell.length_c   1.000
_cell.angle_alpha   90.00
_cell.angle_beta   90.00
_cell.angle_gamma   90.00
#
_symmetry.space_group_name_H-M   'P 1'
#
loop_
_entity.id
_entity.type
_entity.pdbx_description
1 polymer ?
#
loop_
_entity_poly.entity_id
_entity_poly.type
_entity_poly.pdbx_seq_one_letter_code
_entity_poly.pdbx_strand_id
1 'polypeptide(L)'
;MISDPSILRAMARLRKALEKRMRIDDRAEELRARACRPIRAGTLAAYDTAALGRKLRPMLEYDGRGWRALADEIGVTSPDLSRVMAGQDIAAGKIFAICDWAGLEARLFYRAPLGAAKPRKRPRRCRMFHGKSTETGKHSNA
;
A
#
# COMPACT_ATOMS: atom_id res chain seq x y z
N MET A 1 -15.58 -19.36 51.50
CA MET A 1 -15.37 -19.48 50.05
C MET A 1 -14.00 -18.89 49.73
N ILE A 2 -12.99 -19.75 49.58
CA ILE A 2 -11.60 -19.34 49.38
C ILE A 2 -11.46 -18.97 47.91
N SER A 3 -11.33 -17.68 47.62
CA SER A 3 -10.98 -17.16 46.31
C SER A 3 -9.55 -17.59 46.00
N ASP A 4 -9.41 -18.66 45.23
CA ASP A 4 -8.12 -19.21 44.83
C ASP A 4 -7.24 -18.09 44.22
N PRO A 5 -6.06 -17.80 44.81
CA PRO A 5 -5.17 -16.75 44.33
C PRO A 5 -4.69 -16.99 42.89
N SER A 6 -4.68 -18.23 42.41
CA SER A 6 -4.42 -18.56 41.00
C SER A 6 -5.49 -18.01 40.08
N ILE A 7 -6.77 -18.17 40.44
CA ILE A 7 -7.92 -17.67 39.68
C ILE A 7 -7.89 -16.14 39.62
N LEU A 8 -7.61 -15.48 40.74
CA LEU A 8 -7.50 -14.01 40.79
C LEU A 8 -6.41 -13.47 39.86
N ARG A 9 -5.24 -14.12 39.82
CA ARG A 9 -4.14 -13.75 38.91
C ARG A 9 -4.51 -14.00 37.44
N ALA A 10 -5.19 -15.11 37.14
CA ALA A 10 -5.66 -15.41 35.79
C ALA A 10 -6.67 -14.34 35.30
N MET A 11 -7.63 -13.96 36.15
CA MET A 11 -8.60 -12.92 35.86
C MET A 11 -7.95 -11.53 35.68
N ALA A 12 -6.93 -11.20 36.47
CA ALA A 12 -6.17 -9.96 36.31
C ALA A 12 -5.42 -9.90 34.97
N ARG A 13 -4.83 -11.03 34.53
CA ARG A 13 -4.18 -11.14 33.22
C ARG A 13 -5.18 -10.98 32.08
N LEU A 14 -6.36 -11.61 32.20
CA LEU A 14 -7.44 -11.51 31.21
C LEU A 14 -7.92 -10.06 31.07
N ARG A 15 -8.19 -9.37 32.18
CA ARG A 15 -8.58 -7.95 32.21
C ARG A 15 -7.56 -7.07 31.52
N LYS A 16 -6.27 -7.22 31.88
CA LYS A 16 -5.17 -6.45 31.27
C LYS A 16 -5.03 -6.72 29.77
N ALA A 17 -5.25 -7.95 29.32
CA ALA A 17 -5.21 -8.30 27.90
C ALA A 17 -6.39 -7.69 27.13
N LEU A 18 -7.59 -7.70 27.71
CA LEU A 18 -8.79 -7.05 27.16
C LEU A 18 -8.60 -5.53 27.06
N GLU A 19 -8.17 -4.86 28.13
CA GLU A 19 -7.89 -3.42 28.13
C GLU A 19 -6.85 -3.04 27.07
N LYS A 20 -5.79 -3.84 26.94
CA LYS A 20 -4.76 -3.62 25.91
C LYS A 20 -5.35 -3.74 24.50
N ARG A 21 -6.26 -4.69 24.28
CA ARG A 21 -6.89 -4.91 22.98
C ARG A 21 -7.90 -3.81 22.65
N MET A 22 -8.72 -3.40 23.62
CA MET A 22 -9.63 -2.27 23.48
C MET A 22 -8.89 -0.97 23.13
N ARG A 23 -7.76 -0.67 23.78
CA ARG A 23 -6.94 0.50 23.41
C ARG A 23 -6.38 0.44 21.99
N ILE A 24 -6.08 -0.76 21.48
CA ILE A 24 -5.64 -0.93 20.09
C ILE A 24 -6.82 -0.68 19.14
N ASP A 25 -8.01 -1.16 19.48
CA ASP A 25 -9.23 -0.98 18.70
C ASP A 25 -9.67 0.49 18.70
N ASP A 26 -9.65 1.18 19.84
CA ASP A 26 -9.94 2.62 19.97
C ASP A 26 -8.97 3.46 19.14
N ARG A 27 -7.67 3.13 19.20
CA ARG A 27 -6.65 3.80 18.37
C ARG A 27 -6.84 3.51 16.89
N ALA A 28 -7.25 2.30 16.53
CA ALA A 28 -7.56 1.93 15.15
C ALA A 28 -8.85 2.63 14.66
N GLU A 29 -9.85 2.79 15.52
CA GLU A 29 -11.09 3.49 15.27
C GLU A 29 -10.86 5.00 15.13
N GLU A 30 -10.05 5.61 16.00
CA GLU A 30 -9.62 7.01 15.88
C GLU A 30 -8.86 7.24 14.56
N LEU A 31 -8.00 6.30 14.17
CA LEU A 31 -7.29 6.33 12.88
C LEU A 31 -8.23 6.17 11.68
N ARG A 32 -9.31 5.40 11.81
CA ARG A 32 -10.37 5.26 10.79
C ARG A 32 -11.23 6.53 10.72
N ALA A 33 -11.58 7.12 11.87
CA ALA A 33 -12.36 8.34 11.95
C ALA A 33 -11.60 9.55 11.37
N ARG A 34 -10.28 9.60 11.56
CA ARG A 34 -9.38 10.61 10.95
C ARG A 34 -8.99 10.29 9.51
N ALA A 35 -9.35 9.14 8.96
CA ALA A 35 -9.08 8.85 7.56
C ALA A 35 -9.98 9.77 6.71
N CYS A 36 -9.38 10.76 6.06
CA CYS A 36 -10.04 11.50 4.98
C CYS A 36 -10.73 10.48 4.06
N ARG A 37 -12.02 10.67 3.80
CA ARG A 37 -12.76 9.81 2.87
C ARG A 37 -11.93 9.72 1.59
N PRO A 38 -11.68 8.51 1.06
CA PRO A 38 -10.90 8.39 -0.16
C PRO A 38 -11.59 9.21 -1.25
N ILE A 39 -10.82 10.06 -1.95
CA ILE A 39 -11.34 10.99 -2.97
C ILE A 39 -12.11 10.24 -4.07
N ARG A 40 -11.79 8.95 -4.29
CA ARG A 40 -12.49 8.06 -5.20
C ARG A 40 -13.16 6.92 -4.43
N ALA A 41 -14.41 6.61 -4.79
CA ALA A 41 -15.29 5.61 -4.18
C ALA A 41 -14.83 4.13 -4.35
N GLY A 42 -13.52 3.87 -4.45
CA GLY A 42 -12.95 2.53 -4.64
C GLY A 42 -13.16 1.92 -6.03
N THR A 43 -13.79 2.64 -6.96
CA THR A 43 -14.07 2.16 -8.32
C THR A 43 -12.82 2.03 -9.18
N LEU A 44 -11.80 2.85 -8.94
CA LEU A 44 -10.54 2.87 -9.67
C LEU A 44 -9.38 2.46 -8.76
N ALA A 45 -8.31 1.95 -9.39
CA ALA A 45 -7.05 1.71 -8.70
C ALA A 45 -6.55 3.04 -8.12
N ALA A 46 -6.14 3.02 -6.85
CA ALA A 46 -5.65 4.22 -6.18
C ALA A 46 -4.60 3.83 -5.15
N TYR A 47 -3.84 4.83 -4.70
CA TYR A 47 -2.99 4.67 -3.53
C TYR A 47 -3.67 5.30 -2.31
N ASP A 48 -3.51 4.68 -1.14
CA ASP A 48 -3.91 5.25 0.14
C ASP A 48 -2.87 6.28 0.60
N THR A 49 -2.93 7.47 0.00
CA THR A 49 -2.03 8.58 0.33
C THR A 49 -2.25 9.11 1.75
N ALA A 50 -3.44 8.92 2.32
CA ALA A 50 -3.70 9.25 3.73
C ALA A 50 -2.93 8.31 4.67
N ALA A 51 -2.91 7.00 4.38
CA ALA A 51 -2.08 6.04 5.12
C ALA A 51 -0.59 6.34 4.96
N LEU A 52 -0.16 6.70 3.76
CA LEU A 52 1.22 7.11 3.50
C LEU A 52 1.57 8.36 4.32
N GLY A 53 0.72 9.39 4.30
CA GLY A 53 0.91 10.62 5.08
C GLY A 53 1.02 10.38 6.59
N ARG A 54 0.24 9.44 7.15
CA ARG A 54 0.34 9.04 8.56
C ARG A 54 1.67 8.39 8.91
N LYS A 55 2.27 7.65 7.98
CA LYS A 55 3.58 7.01 8.18
C LYS A 55 4.74 8.00 8.02
N LEU A 56 4.64 8.89 7.05
CA LEU A 56 5.63 9.92 6.77
C LEU A 56 5.71 11.00 7.84
N ARG A 57 4.57 11.42 8.41
CA ARG A 57 4.52 12.53 9.37
C ARG A 57 5.55 12.47 10.50
N PRO A 58 5.67 11.39 11.29
CA PRO A 58 6.69 11.30 12.32
C PRO A 58 8.14 11.29 11.78
N MET A 59 8.37 10.82 10.56
CA MET A 59 9.70 10.87 9.93
C MET A 59 10.08 12.30 9.57
N LEU A 60 9.14 13.06 9.01
CA LEU A 60 9.33 14.47 8.64
C LEU A 60 9.46 15.37 9.87
N GLU A 61 8.69 15.10 10.92
CA GLU A 61 8.78 15.80 12.22
C GLU A 61 10.14 15.56 12.90
N TYR A 62 10.70 14.36 12.79
CA TYR A 62 12.04 14.04 13.32
C TYR A 62 13.16 14.71 12.52
N ASP A 63 13.04 14.76 11.19
CA ASP A 63 14.05 15.36 10.32
C ASP A 63 14.16 16.89 10.50
N GLY A 64 13.05 17.56 10.81
CA GLY A 64 13.03 18.98 11.20
C GLY A 64 13.35 19.97 10.07
N ARG A 65 13.68 19.50 8.86
CA ARG A 65 13.92 20.36 7.69
C ARG A 65 12.60 20.85 7.10
N GLY A 66 12.67 22.00 6.44
CA GLY A 66 11.52 22.55 5.71
C GLY A 66 11.11 21.66 4.54
N TRP A 67 9.82 21.70 4.21
CA TRP A 67 9.20 20.85 3.19
C TRP A 67 9.83 20.98 1.80
N ARG A 68 10.42 22.15 1.49
CA ARG A 68 11.14 22.37 0.22
C ARG A 68 12.43 21.56 0.15
N ALA A 69 13.26 21.62 1.20
CA ALA A 69 14.52 20.89 1.25
C ALA A 69 14.31 19.38 1.13
N LEU A 70 13.27 18.85 1.78
CA LEU A 70 12.89 17.44 1.68
C LEU A 70 12.35 17.07 0.30
N ALA A 71 11.53 17.93 -0.29
CA ALA A 71 11.01 17.71 -1.63
C ALA A 71 12.14 17.62 -2.66
N ASP A 72 13.13 18.50 -2.56
CA ASP A 72 14.30 18.53 -3.45
C ASP A 72 15.14 17.26 -3.33
N GLU A 73 15.35 16.73 -2.11
CA GLU A 73 16.07 15.47 -1.89
C GLU A 73 15.34 14.25 -2.47
N ILE A 74 14.02 14.19 -2.28
CA ILE A 74 13.18 13.09 -2.77
C ILE A 74 13.01 13.15 -4.30
N GLY A 75 13.20 14.33 -4.91
CA GLY A 75 12.90 14.58 -6.32
C GLY A 75 11.40 14.79 -6.59
N VAL A 76 10.67 15.37 -5.63
CA VAL A 76 9.26 15.77 -5.77
C VAL A 76 9.10 17.26 -5.48
N THR A 77 7.89 17.80 -5.61
CA THR A 77 7.63 19.21 -5.30
C THR A 77 7.03 19.36 -3.89
N SER A 78 7.26 20.50 -3.23
CA SER A 78 6.65 20.74 -1.90
C SER A 78 5.11 20.67 -1.91
N PRO A 79 4.38 21.08 -2.97
CA PRO A 79 2.95 20.82 -3.09
C PRO A 79 2.60 19.32 -3.11
N ASP A 80 3.42 18.45 -3.69
CA ASP A 80 3.14 17.00 -3.70
C ASP A 80 3.15 16.43 -2.28
N LEU A 81 4.13 16.81 -1.47
CA LEU A 81 4.16 16.43 -0.06
C LEU A 81 2.92 16.96 0.67
N SER A 82 2.51 18.21 0.41
CA SER A 82 1.32 18.80 1.03
C SER A 82 0.05 18.02 0.68
N ARG A 83 -0.08 17.59 -0.59
CA ARG A 83 -1.18 16.74 -1.05
C ARG A 83 -1.19 15.41 -0.30
N VAL A 84 -0.03 14.77 -0.14
CA VAL A 84 0.08 13.52 0.62
C VAL A 84 -0.36 13.70 2.07
N MET A 85 0.05 14.78 2.74
CA MET A 85 -0.39 15.04 4.12
C MET A 85 -1.89 15.34 4.25
N ALA A 86 -2.49 15.92 3.20
CA ALA A 86 -3.92 16.12 3.09
C ALA A 86 -4.68 14.86 2.64
N GLY A 87 -3.99 13.73 2.39
CA GLY A 87 -4.59 12.51 1.86
C GLY A 87 -5.11 12.64 0.43
N GLN A 88 -4.57 13.59 -0.33
CA GLN A 88 -4.92 13.83 -1.73
C GLN A 88 -4.13 12.91 -2.67
N ASP A 89 -4.70 12.64 -3.85
CA ASP A 89 -4.09 11.77 -4.86
C ASP A 89 -2.91 12.47 -5.55
N ILE A 90 -1.87 11.69 -5.84
CA ILE A 90 -0.66 12.14 -6.55
C ILE A 90 -0.23 11.08 -7.56
N ALA A 91 0.60 11.47 -8.53
CA ALA A 91 1.08 10.56 -9.55
C ALA A 91 1.87 9.39 -8.94
N ALA A 92 1.66 8.17 -9.45
CA ALA A 92 2.27 6.95 -8.91
C ALA A 92 3.80 7.02 -8.83
N GLY A 93 4.47 7.62 -9.82
CA GLY A 93 5.93 7.81 -9.80
C GLY A 93 6.42 8.59 -8.58
N LYS A 94 5.63 9.57 -8.11
CA LYS A 94 5.95 10.37 -6.92
C LYS A 94 5.76 9.56 -5.64
N ILE A 95 4.79 8.64 -5.63
CA ILE A 95 4.57 7.73 -4.51
C ILE A 95 5.77 6.79 -4.36
N PHE A 96 6.28 6.25 -5.46
CA PHE A 96 7.50 5.44 -5.44
C PHE A 96 8.68 6.24 -4.90
N ALA A 97 8.97 7.42 -5.45
CA ALA A 97 10.07 8.26 -4.97
C ALA A 97 10.00 8.55 -3.45
N ILE A 98 8.81 8.93 -2.96
CA ILE A 98 8.59 9.18 -1.53
C ILE A 98 8.77 7.91 -0.68
N CYS A 99 8.27 6.76 -1.16
CA CYS A 99 8.40 5.50 -0.44
C CYS A 99 9.85 5.00 -0.42
N ASP A 100 10.58 5.13 -1.54
CA ASP A 100 11.98 4.74 -1.65
C ASP A 100 12.85 5.56 -0.69
N TRP A 101 12.64 6.89 -0.63
CA TRP A 101 13.30 7.76 0.34
C TRP A 101 12.96 7.39 1.80
N ALA A 102 11.70 7.09 2.08
CA ALA A 102 11.24 6.74 3.43
C ALA A 102 11.55 5.30 3.86
N GLY A 103 12.16 4.48 2.99
CA GLY A 103 12.37 3.05 3.24
C GLY A 103 11.07 2.24 3.39
N LEU A 104 9.99 2.69 2.74
CA LEU A 104 8.67 2.07 2.77
C LEU A 104 8.38 1.31 1.48
N GLU A 105 7.57 0.25 1.56
CA GLU A 105 7.12 -0.45 0.36
C GLU A 105 5.84 0.21 -0.21
N ALA A 106 5.95 0.83 -1.39
CA ALA A 106 4.84 1.52 -2.05
C ALA A 106 3.60 0.61 -2.26
N ARG A 107 3.83 -0.69 -2.45
CA ARG A 107 2.77 -1.68 -2.70
C ARG A 107 1.84 -1.89 -1.52
N LEU A 108 2.29 -1.60 -0.29
CA LEU A 108 1.44 -1.65 0.91
C LEU A 108 0.33 -0.59 0.89
N PHE A 109 0.55 0.50 0.15
CA PHE A 109 -0.42 1.58 0.01
C PHE A 109 -1.30 1.41 -1.23
N TYR A 110 -1.03 0.43 -2.08
CA TYR A 110 -1.81 0.19 -3.28
C TYR A 110 -3.19 -0.40 -2.93
N ARG A 111 -4.25 0.24 -3.41
CA ARG A 111 -5.62 -0.26 -3.36
C ARG A 111 -6.06 -0.66 -4.76
N ALA A 112 -6.33 -1.96 -4.91
CA ALA A 112 -6.90 -2.51 -6.14
C ALA A 112 -8.31 -1.93 -6.40
N PRO A 113 -8.72 -1.78 -7.67
CA PRO A 113 -10.08 -1.36 -8.00
C PRO A 113 -11.08 -2.42 -7.57
N LEU A 114 -12.28 -1.98 -7.21
CA LEU A 114 -13.41 -2.89 -6.94
C LEU A 114 -13.69 -3.76 -8.16
N GLY A 115 -13.83 -5.07 -7.94
CA GLY A 115 -14.10 -6.04 -9.00
C GLY A 115 -12.89 -6.41 -9.87
N ALA A 116 -11.67 -6.08 -9.45
CA ALA A 116 -10.46 -6.48 -10.16
C ALA A 116 -10.44 -8.00 -10.41
N ALA A 117 -10.38 -8.40 -11.68
CA ALA A 117 -10.22 -9.80 -12.07
C ALA A 117 -8.91 -10.37 -11.53
N LYS A 118 -8.86 -11.69 -11.33
CA LYS A 118 -7.63 -12.38 -10.93
C LYS A 118 -6.50 -12.05 -11.92
N PRO A 119 -5.24 -11.95 -11.45
CA PRO A 119 -4.10 -11.67 -12.32
C PRO A 119 -4.11 -12.60 -13.52
N ARG A 120 -3.95 -12.02 -14.72
CA ARG A 120 -3.88 -12.82 -15.95
C ARG A 120 -2.76 -13.84 -15.80
N LYS A 121 -3.05 -15.11 -16.06
CA LYS A 121 -2.01 -16.16 -16.12
C LYS A 121 -0.99 -15.71 -17.16
N ARG A 122 0.30 -15.67 -16.80
CA ARG A 122 1.35 -15.41 -17.78
C ARG A 122 1.17 -16.40 -18.93
N PRO A 123 1.25 -15.95 -20.20
CA PRO A 123 1.31 -16.90 -21.30
C PRO A 123 2.47 -17.84 -21.00
N ARG A 124 2.17 -19.13 -20.84
CA ARG A 124 3.23 -20.16 -20.81
C ARG A 124 4.00 -19.97 -22.11
N ARG A 125 5.34 -19.97 -22.06
CA ARG A 125 6.19 -19.99 -23.26
C ARG A 125 5.60 -21.06 -24.19
N CYS A 126 4.92 -20.65 -25.25
CA CYS A 126 4.42 -21.59 -26.23
C CYS A 126 5.65 -22.29 -26.79
N ARG A 127 5.61 -23.62 -26.87
CA ARG A 127 6.59 -24.40 -27.62
C ARG A 127 6.77 -23.71 -28.98
N MET A 128 8.03 -23.38 -29.31
CA MET A 128 8.39 -22.79 -30.60
C MET A 128 7.65 -23.53 -31.71
N PHE A 129 6.95 -22.77 -32.57
CA PHE A 129 6.30 -23.30 -33.74
C PHE A 129 7.39 -23.87 -34.66
N HIS A 130 7.57 -25.19 -34.66
CA HIS A 130 8.44 -25.87 -35.60
C HIS A 130 7.65 -26.03 -36.90
N GLY A 131 7.41 -24.91 -37.59
CA GLY A 131 6.89 -24.93 -38.94
C GLY A 131 7.91 -25.61 -39.83
N LYS A 132 7.66 -26.86 -40.21
CA LYS A 132 8.34 -27.45 -41.37
C LYS A 132 7.86 -26.66 -42.57
N SER A 133 8.73 -25.82 -43.13
CA SER A 133 8.50 -25.10 -44.37
C SER A 133 7.97 -26.08 -45.41
N THR A 134 6.74 -25.86 -45.86
CA THR A 134 6.22 -26.44 -47.09
C THR A 134 6.95 -25.74 -48.24
N GLU A 135 8.07 -26.30 -48.67
CA GLU A 135 8.66 -25.99 -49.97
C GLU A 135 7.69 -26.47 -51.04
N THR A 136 6.86 -25.56 -51.55
CA THR A 136 6.12 -25.75 -52.79
C THR A 136 7.12 -25.61 -53.95
N GLY A 137 7.89 -26.67 -54.21
CA GLY A 137 8.72 -26.80 -55.40
C GLY A 137 7.84 -26.93 -56.64
N LYS A 138 7.95 -25.93 -57.51
CA LYS A 138 7.22 -25.71 -58.76
C LYS A 138 7.11 -26.99 -59.61
N HIS A 139 5.89 -27.30 -60.07
CA HIS A 139 5.69 -28.15 -61.24
C HIS A 139 6.30 -27.47 -62.47
N SER A 140 7.33 -28.09 -63.06
CA SER A 140 7.79 -27.78 -64.42
C SER A 140 7.27 -28.87 -65.37
N ASN A 141 6.23 -28.53 -66.13
CA ASN A 141 5.87 -29.20 -67.38
C ASN A 141 6.39 -28.31 -68.53
N ALA A 142 7.35 -28.80 -69.30
CA ALA A 142 7.57 -28.53 -70.73
C ALA A 142 8.70 -29.43 -71.23
#